data_AF-A0A7U3V015-F1
#
_entry.id   AF-A0A7U3V015-F1
#
_cell.length_a   1.000
_cell.length_b   1.000
_cell.length_c   1.000
_cell.angle_alpha   90.00
_cell.angle_beta   90.00
_cell.angle_gamma   90.00
#
_symmetry.space_group_name_H-M   'P 1'
#
loop_
_entity.id
_entity.type
_entity.pdbx_description
1 polymer ?
#
loop_
_entity_poly.entity_id
_entity_poly.type
_entity_poly.pdbx_seq_one_letter_code
_entity_poly.pdbx_strand_id
1 'polypeptide(L)'
;MPTLQITAVSSEDYPLVVVVNSTGEVMGWGEWSQDPYNGQPGDALRVADTLTDGYAVYGYLSADNRVATTSGHTAVYVSPWVGPNLPENHTYDMTICAQRNGLKITCKSHPVTS
;
A
#
# COMPACT_ATOMS: atom_id res chain seq x y z
N MET A 1 21.45 11.93 -16.26
CA MET A 1 20.97 11.97 -14.86
C MET A 1 20.68 10.54 -14.45
N PRO A 2 21.13 10.05 -13.28
CA PRO A 2 20.76 8.72 -12.84
C PRO A 2 19.23 8.68 -12.66
N THR A 3 18.59 7.69 -13.28
CA THR A 3 17.16 7.44 -13.11
C THR A 3 16.91 7.06 -11.65
N LEU A 4 15.96 7.73 -11.00
CA LEU A 4 15.49 7.31 -9.68
C LEU A 4 14.92 5.89 -9.81
N GLN A 5 15.61 4.91 -9.22
CA GLN A 5 15.10 3.54 -9.19
C GLN A 5 14.19 3.41 -7.98
N ILE A 6 12.93 3.04 -8.22
CA ILE A 6 11.92 2.87 -7.18
C ILE A 6 11.55 1.40 -7.10
N THR A 7 11.58 0.85 -5.90
CA THR A 7 11.34 -0.58 -5.65
C THR A 7 10.28 -0.74 -4.58
N ALA A 8 9.43 -1.76 -4.72
CA ALA A 8 8.50 -2.15 -3.67
C ALA A 8 8.89 -3.53 -3.11
N VAL A 9 8.90 -3.67 -1.78
CA VAL A 9 9.31 -4.88 -1.05
C VAL A 9 8.26 -5.24 -0.01
N SER A 10 8.08 -6.52 0.28
CA SER A 10 7.13 -7.04 1.27
C SER A 10 7.86 -7.75 2.41
N SER A 11 7.29 -7.75 3.61
CA SER A 11 7.71 -8.62 4.71
C SER A 11 6.89 -9.91 4.68
N GLU A 12 7.48 -11.04 5.08
CA GLU A 12 6.71 -12.28 5.31
C GLU A 12 6.10 -12.33 6.72
N ASP A 13 6.58 -11.48 7.63
CA ASP A 13 6.18 -11.45 9.05
C ASP A 13 5.07 -10.43 9.34
N TYR A 14 4.97 -9.40 8.49
CA TYR A 14 3.97 -8.34 8.59
C TYR A 14 3.30 -8.15 7.24
N PRO A 15 1.96 -7.98 7.18
CA PRO A 15 1.27 -7.79 5.92
C PRO A 15 1.40 -6.32 5.48
N LEU A 16 2.65 -5.96 5.16
CA LEU A 16 3.15 -4.63 4.86
C LEU A 16 4.01 -4.71 3.60
N VAL A 17 3.77 -3.77 2.68
CA VAL A 17 4.60 -3.55 1.51
C VAL A 17 5.12 -2.12 1.55
N VAL A 18 6.43 -1.96 1.41
CA VAL A 18 7.14 -0.67 1.48
C VAL A 18 7.68 -0.31 0.10
N VAL A 19 7.54 0.96 -0.28
CA VAL A 19 8.13 1.55 -1.47
C VAL A 19 9.37 2.34 -1.06
N VAL A 20 10.51 2.06 -1.68
CA VAL A 20 11.79 2.71 -1.43
C VAL A 20 12.40 3.27 -2.71
N ASN A 21 13.13 4.37 -2.60
CA ASN A 21 13.92 4.93 -3.69
C ASN A 21 15.32 4.28 -3.77
N SER A 22 16.16 4.75 -4.70
CA SER A 22 17.49 4.19 -4.94
C SER A 22 18.51 4.47 -3.82
N THR A 23 18.22 5.40 -2.91
CA THR A 23 19.04 5.67 -1.72
C THR A 23 18.58 4.85 -0.51
N GLY A 24 17.50 4.07 -0.65
CA GLY A 24 16.93 3.27 0.43
C GLY A 24 15.94 4.03 1.32
N GLU A 25 15.58 5.26 0.97
CA GLU A 25 14.59 6.03 1.71
C GLU A 25 13.18 5.51 1.42
N VAL A 26 12.36 5.41 2.47
CA VAL A 26 10.96 4.99 2.36
C VAL A 26 10.14 6.13 1.79
N MET A 27 9.61 5.93 0.59
CA MET A 27 8.69 6.84 -0.10
C MET A 27 7.25 6.65 0.36
N GLY A 28 6.91 5.44 0.81
CA GLY A 28 5.62 5.15 1.37
C GLY A 28 5.41 3.66 1.58
N TRP A 29 4.20 3.28 1.95
CA TRP A 29 3.88 1.91 2.29
C TRP A 29 2.39 1.63 2.14
N GLY A 30 2.02 0.35 2.15
CA GLY A 30 0.64 -0.09 2.31
C GLY A 30 0.57 -1.26 3.26
N GLU A 31 -0.47 -1.27 4.08
CA GLU A 31 -0.63 -2.24 5.17
C GLU A 31 -2.04 -2.82 5.19
N TRP A 32 -2.11 -4.05 5.69
CA TRP A 32 -3.33 -4.81 5.91
C TRP A 32 -3.60 -4.97 7.40
N SER A 33 -4.86 -4.79 7.78
CA SER A 33 -5.37 -5.16 9.10
C SER A 33 -6.32 -6.33 8.92
N GLN A 34 -5.89 -7.53 9.32
CA GLN A 34 -6.75 -8.72 9.29
C GLN A 34 -7.86 -8.59 10.34
N ASP A 35 -7.47 -8.51 11.61
CA ASP A 35 -8.42 -8.38 12.72
C ASP A 35 -8.58 -6.92 13.17
N PRO A 36 -9.79 -6.51 13.61
CA PRO A 36 -9.97 -5.21 14.23
C PRO A 36 -9.21 -5.09 15.55
N TYR A 37 -8.40 -4.05 15.71
CA TYR A 37 -7.68 -3.78 16.95
C TYR A 37 -7.56 -2.27 17.21
N ASN A 38 -7.74 -1.82 18.45
CA ASN A 38 -7.63 -0.39 18.83
C ASN A 38 -8.41 0.56 17.91
N GLY A 39 -9.60 0.17 17.45
CA GLY A 39 -10.44 0.97 16.55
C GLY A 39 -10.02 0.93 15.08
N GLN A 40 -9.00 0.16 14.71
CA GLN A 40 -8.72 -0.19 13.32
C GLN A 40 -9.77 -1.21 12.84
N PRO A 41 -10.34 -1.05 11.64
CA PRO A 41 -11.24 -2.04 11.06
C PRO A 41 -10.48 -3.32 10.67
N GLY A 42 -11.16 -4.45 10.74
CA GLY A 42 -10.69 -5.71 10.17
C GLY A 42 -10.88 -5.77 8.66
N ASP A 43 -10.17 -6.70 8.04
CA ASP A 43 -10.05 -6.89 6.60
C ASP A 43 -9.89 -5.58 5.81
N ALA A 44 -9.00 -4.73 6.32
CA ALA A 44 -8.88 -3.37 5.84
C ALA A 44 -7.49 -3.06 5.29
N LEU A 45 -7.47 -2.23 4.25
CA LEU A 45 -6.27 -1.77 3.57
C LEU A 45 -6.12 -0.26 3.75
N ARG A 46 -4.92 0.21 4.04
CA ARG A 46 -4.55 1.64 3.88
C ARG A 46 -3.16 1.80 3.32
N VAL A 47 -2.87 3.02 2.87
CA VAL A 47 -1.55 3.38 2.32
C VAL A 47 -1.06 4.70 2.89
N ALA A 48 0.24 4.90 2.86
CA ALA A 48 0.88 6.15 3.21
C ALA A 48 1.90 6.58 2.15
N ASP A 49 2.03 7.88 2.03
CA ASP A 49 3.05 8.58 1.25
C ASP A 49 3.84 9.47 2.22
N THR A 50 5.13 9.18 2.36
CA THR A 50 5.99 9.73 3.41
C THR A 50 6.96 10.77 2.89
N LEU A 51 7.13 10.94 1.57
CA LEU A 51 8.12 11.85 0.99
C LEU A 51 7.50 12.79 -0.04
N THR A 52 7.92 14.06 -0.04
CA THR A 52 7.54 15.02 -1.07
C THR A 52 8.36 14.80 -2.35
N ASP A 53 8.22 13.62 -2.95
CA ASP A 53 8.95 13.18 -4.14
C ASP A 53 8.09 13.24 -5.42
N GLY A 54 6.79 13.53 -5.26
CA GLY A 54 5.80 13.68 -6.32
C GLY A 54 5.31 12.34 -6.90
N TYR A 55 5.40 11.26 -6.12
CA TYR A 55 4.72 10.00 -6.36
C TYR A 55 3.53 9.87 -5.39
N ALA A 56 2.51 9.12 -5.79
CA ALA A 56 1.43 8.73 -4.92
C ALA A 56 1.47 7.22 -4.72
N VAL A 57 1.16 6.77 -3.51
CA VAL A 57 1.02 5.35 -3.18
C VAL A 57 -0.43 4.92 -3.37
N TYR A 58 -0.60 3.77 -4.02
CA TYR A 58 -1.87 3.09 -4.24
C TYR A 58 -1.81 1.67 -3.71
N GLY A 59 -2.84 1.25 -2.99
CA GLY A 59 -3.04 -0.12 -2.57
C GLY A 59 -4.28 -0.70 -3.23
N TYR A 60 -4.15 -1.90 -3.78
CA TYR A 60 -5.21 -2.66 -4.42
C TYR A 60 -5.41 -3.97 -3.67
N LEU A 61 -6.66 -4.40 -3.52
CA LEU A 61 -6.98 -5.72 -3.01
C LEU A 61 -7.74 -6.53 -4.07
N SER A 62 -7.32 -7.77 -4.28
CA SER A 62 -7.90 -8.67 -5.30
C SER A 62 -9.33 -9.11 -5.00
N ALA A 63 -9.80 -9.03 -3.75
CA ALA A 63 -11.10 -9.54 -3.33
C ALA A 63 -12.27 -8.88 -4.07
N ASP A 64 -12.29 -7.56 -4.11
CA ASP A 64 -13.40 -6.75 -4.62
C ASP A 64 -12.92 -5.51 -5.40
N ASN A 65 -11.65 -5.51 -5.83
CA ASN A 65 -10.99 -4.39 -6.48
C ASN A 65 -11.02 -3.09 -5.64
N ARG A 66 -11.15 -3.16 -4.30
CA ARG A 66 -11.03 -1.96 -3.45
C ARG A 66 -9.65 -1.32 -3.58
N VAL A 67 -9.63 0.00 -3.49
CA VAL A 67 -8.43 0.81 -3.68
C VAL A 67 -8.27 1.81 -2.54
N ALA A 68 -7.11 1.79 -1.90
CA ALA A 68 -6.63 2.86 -1.02
C ALA A 68 -5.62 3.73 -1.79
N THR A 69 -5.65 5.05 -1.61
CA THR A 69 -4.72 5.95 -2.31
C THR A 69 -4.39 7.20 -1.52
N THR A 70 -3.20 7.72 -1.78
CA THR A 70 -2.72 9.04 -1.32
C THR A 70 -2.80 10.12 -2.41
N SER A 71 -3.22 9.74 -3.63
CA SER A 71 -3.34 10.68 -4.75
C SER A 71 -4.34 11.79 -4.46
N GLY A 72 -4.00 13.00 -4.87
CA GLY A 72 -4.78 14.21 -4.56
C GLY A 72 -4.47 14.84 -3.20
N HIS A 73 -3.58 14.25 -2.41
CA HIS A 73 -3.09 14.80 -1.15
C HIS A 73 -1.60 15.20 -1.24
N THR A 74 -1.19 16.16 -0.41
CA THR A 74 0.22 16.52 -0.24
C THR A 74 0.93 15.50 0.64
N ALA A 75 2.16 15.16 0.29
CA ALA A 75 2.96 14.16 1.00
C ALA A 75 3.23 14.48 2.47
N VAL A 76 3.62 13.40 3.18
CA VAL A 76 3.33 13.08 4.59
C VAL A 76 1.82 12.95 4.82
N TYR A 77 1.23 11.97 4.14
CA TYR A 77 -0.19 11.65 4.23
C TYR A 77 -0.41 10.14 4.39
N VAL A 78 -1.38 9.78 5.23
CA VAL A 78 -1.85 8.40 5.42
C VAL A 78 -3.33 8.38 5.06
N SER A 79 -3.73 7.45 4.19
CA SER A 79 -5.13 7.30 3.82
C SER A 79 -5.95 6.77 5.00
N PRO A 80 -7.27 7.02 5.03
CA PRO A 80 -8.19 6.22 5.82
C PRO A 80 -8.07 4.73 5.44
N TRP A 81 -8.56 3.89 6.35
CA TRP A 81 -8.76 2.47 6.09
C TRP A 81 -9.89 2.24 5.09
N VAL A 82 -9.69 1.29 4.17
CA VAL A 82 -10.68 0.85 3.20
C VAL A 82 -11.06 -0.61 3.49
N GLY A 83 -12.33 -0.82 3.85
CA GLY A 83 -12.97 -2.11 4.15
C GLY A 83 -14.35 -2.21 3.45
N PRO A 84 -15.31 -3.07 3.90
CA PRO A 84 -15.35 -3.83 5.16
C PRO A 84 -14.97 -5.33 4.98
N ASN A 85 -15.30 -6.14 6.01
CA ASN A 85 -15.01 -7.57 6.15
C ASN A 85 -15.08 -8.38 4.85
N LEU A 86 -14.18 -9.36 4.76
CA LEU A 86 -14.10 -10.31 3.68
C LEU A 86 -14.60 -11.69 4.11
N PRO A 87 -14.88 -12.58 3.14
CA PRO A 87 -15.06 -14.00 3.44
C PRO A 87 -13.85 -14.61 4.14
N GLU A 88 -14.07 -15.11 5.35
CA GLU A 88 -13.07 -15.80 6.18
C GLU A 88 -12.48 -17.05 5.51
N ASN A 89 -11.26 -17.41 5.89
CA ASN A 89 -10.47 -18.53 5.37
C ASN A 89 -10.12 -18.42 3.88
N HIS A 90 -9.89 -17.19 3.41
CA HIS A 90 -9.48 -16.93 2.02
C HIS A 90 -8.17 -16.15 1.98
N THR A 91 -7.31 -16.49 1.02
CA THR A 91 -6.12 -15.71 0.69
C THR A 91 -6.44 -14.73 -0.43
N TYR A 92 -6.09 -13.47 -0.22
CA TYR A 92 -6.22 -12.39 -1.18
C TYR A 92 -4.85 -11.79 -1.46
N ASP A 93 -4.64 -11.29 -2.67
CA ASP A 93 -3.48 -10.46 -2.99
C ASP A 93 -3.73 -8.99 -2.64
N MET A 94 -2.86 -8.44 -1.80
CA MET A 94 -2.69 -7.00 -1.60
C MET A 94 -1.54 -6.51 -2.48
N THR A 95 -1.80 -5.58 -3.39
CA THR A 95 -0.78 -4.99 -4.28
C THR A 95 -0.58 -3.52 -3.97
N ILE A 96 0.64 -3.14 -3.58
CA ILE A 96 1.02 -1.74 -3.38
C ILE A 96 1.85 -1.26 -4.57
N CYS A 97 1.51 -0.10 -5.11
CA CYS A 97 2.19 0.53 -6.23
C CYS A 97 2.57 1.98 -5.93
N ALA A 98 3.75 2.38 -6.37
CA ALA A 98 4.10 3.79 -6.53
C ALA A 98 3.64 4.26 -7.91
N GLN A 99 2.92 5.38 -7.96
CA GLN A 99 2.40 5.94 -9.21
C GLN A 99 2.73 7.41 -9.37
N ARG A 100 2.85 7.84 -10.62
CA ARG A 100 2.98 9.26 -10.97
C ARG A 100 2.21 9.52 -12.25
N ASN A 101 1.34 10.53 -12.25
CA ASN A 101 0.52 10.90 -13.41
C ASN A 101 -0.27 9.72 -14.00
N GLY A 102 -0.81 8.83 -13.14
CA GLY A 102 -1.55 7.64 -13.55
C GLY A 102 -0.70 6.46 -14.05
N LEU A 103 0.63 6.59 -14.08
CA LEU A 103 1.53 5.51 -14.47
C LEU A 103 1.98 4.73 -13.22
N LYS A 104 1.83 3.41 -13.26
CA LYS A 104 2.43 2.49 -12.28
C LYS A 104 3.92 2.37 -12.54
N ILE A 105 4.72 2.83 -11.59
CA ILE A 105 6.18 2.88 -11.71
C ILE A 105 6.80 1.59 -11.18
N THR A 106 6.36 1.19 -9.98
CA THR A 106 6.71 -0.09 -9.38
C THR A 106 5.50 -0.60 -8.61
N CYS A 107 5.38 -1.91 -8.51
CA CYS A 107 4.34 -2.58 -7.74
C CYS A 107 4.90 -3.83 -7.07
N LYS A 108 4.37 -4.16 -5.89
CA LYS A 108 4.64 -5.42 -5.22
C LYS A 108 3.35 -5.96 -4.61
N SER A 109 3.07 -7.22 -4.92
CA SER A 109 1.98 -7.97 -4.29
C SER A 109 2.50 -8.73 -3.08
N HIS A 110 1.65 -8.85 -2.07
CA HIS A 110 1.84 -9.67 -0.89
C HIS A 110 0.51 -10.37 -0.56
N PRO A 111 0.50 -11.69 -0.35
CA PRO A 111 -0.71 -12.41 0.02
C PRO A 111 -1.12 -12.02 1.45
N VAL A 112 -2.42 -11.85 1.66
CA VAL A 112 -3.03 -11.58 2.97
C VAL A 112 -4.18 -12.53 3.19
N THR A 113 -4.44 -12.88 4.43
CA THR A 113 -5.58 -13.74 4.79
C THR A 113 -6.64 -12.93 5.48
N SER A 114 -7.89 -13.25 5.15
CA SER A 114 -9.07 -13.01 5.99
C SER A 114 -9.31 -14.30 6.74
#